data_AF-A0A926BR58-F1
#
_entry.id   AF-A0A926BR58-F1
#
_cell.length_a   1.000
_cell.length_b   1.000
_cell.length_c   1.000
_cell.angle_alpha   90.00
_cell.angle_beta   90.00
_cell.angle_gamma   90.00
#
_symmetry.space_group_name_H-M   'P 1'
#
loop_
_entity.id
_entity.type
_entity.pdbx_description
1 polymer ?
#
loop_
_entity_poly.entity_id
_entity_poly.type
_entity_poly.pdbx_seq_one_letter_code
_entity_poly.pdbx_strand_id
1 'polypeptide(L)'
;MKTRFTLQTLAATIAAFALTSGAAHAHFLWATVENNRVRFALLENVAEAPNPQFEKYVAGIEPLSGDGKKLSVGGVLDGARFSTLPVGEQVAYVDSVVGVRDREGEVYLLVYHAKGAASLAAAGTDTKDTDEIRARRDGKELVVTVEQGGWRSPNNEVWVQFPGTETPVSVRTDVAGEARIALPESVPAGLVGVRAMLADKKSGTNAGKKYAAVHRWTTLAFPMEGVTPETPFTKTLRSSFGSFHETVSGAAFNVTVFDGKLTKEQLIVHLQQRALVHNETHRVLIGASPSLFVPYGAEQKKVLTLLFADLVSMGSGWPTEAQARPTTQAFLQEIRASEKKSPYFALGVQHVYFGGITNGGKMIGEKIGETLPVPLSYYRDADGYAPYLAEVNKITDAEARAEMIRGGQAAYRYIAASSNEDVFKAAK
;
A
#
# COMPACT_ATOMS: atom_id res chain seq x y z
N MET A 1 50.30 -43.09 58.63
CA MET A 1 49.18 -43.14 59.61
C MET A 1 48.15 -42.11 59.21
N LYS A 2 46.87 -42.50 59.26
CA LYS A 2 45.68 -41.71 58.92
C LYS A 2 45.45 -40.59 59.94
N THR A 3 45.02 -39.39 59.53
CA THR A 3 43.83 -38.68 60.08
C THR A 3 43.32 -37.58 59.11
N ARG A 4 41.99 -37.36 59.14
CA ARG A 4 41.11 -36.53 58.26
C ARG A 4 40.81 -35.13 58.87
N PHE A 5 39.98 -34.36 58.12
CA PHE A 5 39.12 -33.19 58.46
C PHE A 5 39.69 -31.80 58.04
N THR A 6 39.01 -30.84 57.38
CA THR A 6 37.63 -30.71 56.81
C THR A 6 37.54 -29.49 55.86
N LEU A 7 36.57 -29.53 54.94
CA LEU A 7 35.77 -28.48 54.27
C LEU A 7 36.10 -26.98 54.51
N GLN A 8 36.13 -26.21 53.42
CA GLN A 8 35.11 -25.18 53.12
C GLN A 8 35.31 -24.60 51.70
N THR A 9 34.48 -25.03 50.76
CA THR A 9 34.36 -24.42 49.42
C THR A 9 33.10 -23.56 49.45
N LEU A 10 33.27 -22.23 49.45
CA LEU A 10 32.16 -21.28 49.40
C LEU A 10 31.77 -21.08 47.93
N ALA A 11 30.72 -21.77 47.48
CA ALA A 11 30.08 -21.51 46.20
C ALA A 11 28.98 -20.45 46.42
N ALA A 12 29.22 -19.22 45.97
CA ALA A 12 28.23 -18.16 45.96
C ALA A 12 27.38 -18.26 44.68
N THR A 13 26.18 -18.83 44.80
CA THR A 13 25.15 -18.79 43.76
C THR A 13 24.40 -17.45 43.86
N ILE A 14 24.74 -16.48 43.01
CA ILE A 14 23.94 -15.28 42.81
C ILE A 14 22.77 -15.68 41.89
N ALA A 15 21.61 -15.94 42.50
CA ALA A 15 20.35 -16.07 41.78
C ALA A 15 19.90 -14.68 41.30
N ALA A 16 20.18 -14.36 40.04
CA ALA A 16 19.61 -13.20 39.36
C ALA A 16 18.10 -13.42 39.19
N PHE A 17 17.31 -12.95 40.15
CA PHE A 17 15.88 -12.74 39.96
C PHE A 17 15.70 -11.63 38.92
N ALA A 18 15.53 -12.02 37.66
CA ALA A 18 14.99 -11.17 36.62
C ALA A 18 13.54 -10.82 37.02
N LEU A 19 13.38 -9.69 37.72
CA LEU A 19 12.10 -9.02 37.86
C LEU A 19 11.67 -8.59 36.47
N THR A 20 10.89 -9.42 35.78
CA THR A 20 10.14 -8.98 34.60
C THR A 20 9.07 -8.02 35.11
N SER A 21 9.41 -6.73 35.16
CA SER A 21 8.44 -5.66 35.29
C SER A 21 7.50 -5.77 34.09
N GLY A 22 6.39 -6.49 34.25
CA GLY A 22 5.31 -6.50 33.27
C GLY A 22 4.96 -5.04 32.99
N ALA A 23 5.07 -4.64 31.72
CA ALA A 23 4.71 -3.30 31.30
C ALA A 23 3.31 -3.02 31.85
N ALA A 24 3.14 -1.96 32.63
CA ALA A 24 1.80 -1.56 33.01
C ALA A 24 1.13 -1.03 31.75
N HIS A 25 0.19 -1.80 31.23
CA HIS A 25 -0.60 -1.40 30.09
C HIS A 25 -1.66 -0.37 30.54
N ALA A 26 -1.66 0.78 29.89
CA ALA A 26 -2.65 1.83 30.15
C ALA A 26 -3.98 1.45 29.50
N HIS A 27 -5.06 1.54 30.27
CA HIS A 27 -6.42 1.31 29.80
C HIS A 27 -7.12 2.66 29.58
N PHE A 28 -8.00 2.73 28.58
CA PHE A 28 -8.72 3.94 28.21
C PHE A 28 -10.21 3.63 28.07
N LEU A 29 -11.07 4.58 28.42
CA LEU A 29 -12.49 4.45 28.14
C LEU A 29 -12.71 4.67 26.65
N TRP A 30 -13.34 3.70 25.99
CA TRP A 30 -13.72 3.76 24.59
C TRP A 30 -15.23 3.71 24.47
N ALA A 31 -15.78 4.47 23.52
CA ALA A 31 -17.15 4.34 23.03
C ALA A 31 -17.09 3.86 21.58
N THR A 32 -17.78 2.76 21.27
CA THR A 32 -17.79 2.14 19.93
C THR A 32 -19.24 2.02 19.46
N VAL A 33 -19.49 2.30 18.17
CA VAL A 33 -20.84 2.32 17.59
C VAL A 33 -20.93 1.31 16.46
N GLU A 34 -21.81 0.32 16.61
CA GLU A 34 -22.06 -0.71 15.61
C GLU A 34 -23.56 -1.03 15.58
N ASN A 35 -24.19 -0.99 14.40
CA ASN A 35 -25.61 -1.34 14.22
C ASN A 35 -26.55 -0.59 15.19
N ASN A 36 -26.37 0.73 15.35
CA ASN A 36 -27.09 1.60 16.29
C ASN A 36 -26.96 1.21 17.77
N ARG A 37 -26.03 0.31 18.11
CA ARG A 37 -25.69 -0.04 19.49
C ARG A 37 -24.37 0.63 19.84
N VAL A 38 -24.34 1.26 21.01
CA VAL A 38 -23.11 1.83 21.58
C VAL A 38 -22.59 0.91 22.66
N ARG A 39 -21.29 0.65 22.63
CA ARG A 39 -20.55 -0.08 23.67
C ARG A 39 -19.53 0.84 24.30
N PHE A 40 -19.59 0.95 25.63
CA PHE A 40 -18.62 1.67 26.45
C PHE A 40 -17.80 0.67 27.28
N ALA A 41 -16.48 0.69 27.15
CA ALA A 41 -15.59 -0.23 27.85
C ALA A 41 -14.22 0.40 28.13
N LEU A 42 -13.57 -0.02 29.22
CA LEU A 42 -12.18 0.35 29.51
C LEU A 42 -11.26 -0.71 28.87
N LEU A 43 -10.47 -0.33 27.86
CA LEU A 43 -9.65 -1.24 27.05
C LEU A 43 -8.26 -0.65 26.79
N GLU A 44 -7.27 -1.49 26.51
CA GLU A 44 -5.97 -1.00 26.04
C GLU A 44 -6.04 -0.59 24.57
N ASN A 45 -6.73 -1.42 23.78
CA ASN A 45 -7.01 -1.22 22.36
C ASN A 45 -8.53 -1.30 22.09
N VAL A 46 -9.02 -0.42 21.20
CA VAL A 46 -10.45 -0.34 20.84
C VAL A 46 -11.04 -1.65 20.32
N ALA A 47 -10.21 -2.49 19.69
CA ALA A 47 -10.63 -3.77 19.11
C ALA A 47 -10.73 -4.92 20.13
N GLU A 48 -10.30 -4.71 21.38
CA GLU A 48 -10.31 -5.76 22.40
C GLU A 48 -11.72 -6.10 22.91
N ALA A 49 -11.81 -7.30 23.47
CA ALA A 49 -12.97 -7.72 24.23
C ALA A 49 -12.99 -6.98 25.59
N PRO A 50 -14.17 -6.53 26.06
CA PRO A 50 -14.32 -6.00 27.41
C PRO A 50 -13.91 -7.02 28.49
N ASN A 51 -13.49 -6.51 29.65
CA ASN A 51 -13.04 -7.35 30.76
C ASN A 51 -13.88 -7.03 32.02
N PRO A 52 -14.52 -8.04 32.65
CA PRO A 52 -15.36 -7.86 33.85
C PRO A 52 -14.67 -7.13 35.01
N GLN A 53 -13.34 -7.15 35.11
CA GLN A 53 -12.62 -6.42 36.15
C GLN A 53 -12.82 -4.88 36.08
N PHE A 54 -13.25 -4.37 34.92
CA PHE A 54 -13.45 -2.93 34.68
C PHE A 54 -14.90 -2.46 34.80
N GLU A 55 -15.84 -3.33 35.16
CA GLU A 55 -17.28 -2.99 35.23
C GLU A 55 -17.58 -1.76 36.08
N LYS A 56 -16.89 -1.62 37.22
CA LYS A 56 -17.08 -0.48 38.14
C LYS A 56 -16.78 0.89 37.50
N TYR A 57 -15.97 0.93 36.44
CA TYR A 57 -15.61 2.18 35.75
C TYR A 57 -16.65 2.60 34.70
N VAL A 58 -17.51 1.67 34.27
CA VAL A 58 -18.57 1.93 33.28
C VAL A 58 -19.98 1.89 33.89
N ALA A 59 -20.16 1.29 35.07
CA ALA A 59 -21.46 1.10 35.71
C ALA A 59 -22.22 2.40 36.03
N GLY A 60 -21.52 3.51 36.25
CA GLY A 60 -22.09 4.80 36.65
C GLY A 60 -22.19 5.84 35.53
N ILE A 61 -21.75 5.52 34.30
CA ILE A 61 -21.64 6.52 33.24
C ILE A 61 -23.02 6.97 32.72
N GLU A 62 -23.11 8.21 32.26
CA GLU A 62 -24.32 8.79 31.68
C GLU A 62 -24.07 9.24 30.24
N PRO A 63 -24.22 8.34 29.25
CA PRO A 63 -23.87 8.65 27.88
C PRO A 63 -24.91 9.56 27.22
N LEU A 64 -24.42 10.38 26.30
CA LEU A 64 -25.17 11.37 25.53
C LEU A 64 -25.09 11.03 24.03
N SER A 65 -26.12 11.38 23.25
CA SER A 65 -26.07 11.41 21.78
C SER A 65 -25.28 12.62 21.28
N GLY A 66 -24.98 12.68 19.97
CA GLY A 66 -24.26 13.80 19.37
C GLY A 66 -24.92 15.18 19.54
N ASP A 67 -26.23 15.22 19.78
CA ASP A 67 -26.98 16.45 20.10
C ASP A 67 -27.06 16.78 21.61
N GLY A 68 -26.40 15.99 22.46
CA GLY A 68 -26.34 16.18 23.90
C GLY A 68 -27.50 15.59 24.69
N LYS A 69 -28.43 14.84 24.06
CA LYS A 69 -29.52 14.17 24.79
C LYS A 69 -29.05 12.91 25.51
N LYS A 70 -29.59 12.68 26.71
CA LYS A 70 -29.29 11.47 27.49
C LYS A 70 -29.77 10.21 26.76
N LEU A 71 -28.88 9.22 26.64
CA LEU A 71 -29.20 7.92 26.06
C LEU A 71 -29.69 6.92 27.12
N SER A 72 -30.54 6.00 26.70
CA SER A 72 -30.98 4.89 27.57
C SER A 72 -29.85 3.89 27.76
N VAL A 73 -29.45 3.67 29.01
CA VAL A 73 -28.39 2.72 29.35
C VAL A 73 -28.96 1.37 29.79
N GLY A 74 -28.43 0.29 29.21
CA GLY A 74 -28.65 -1.06 29.69
C GLY A 74 -27.82 -1.40 30.93
N GLY A 75 -27.94 -2.65 31.37
CA GLY A 75 -27.05 -3.24 32.37
C GLY A 75 -25.60 -3.33 31.88
N VAL A 76 -24.69 -3.55 32.82
CA VAL A 76 -23.30 -3.89 32.51
C VAL A 76 -23.23 -5.39 32.22
N LEU A 77 -22.53 -5.75 31.14
CA LEU A 77 -22.32 -7.13 30.72
C LEU A 77 -20.85 -7.29 30.29
N ASP A 78 -20.18 -8.26 30.90
CA ASP A 78 -18.80 -8.66 30.59
C ASP A 78 -17.77 -7.52 30.64
N GLY A 79 -17.93 -6.52 31.52
CA GLY A 79 -17.01 -5.36 31.55
C GLY A 79 -17.40 -4.19 30.66
N ALA A 80 -18.51 -4.27 29.92
CA ALA A 80 -19.01 -3.18 29.07
C ALA A 80 -20.41 -2.72 29.47
N ARG A 81 -20.67 -1.44 29.24
CA ARG A 81 -22.02 -0.88 29.29
C ARG A 81 -22.53 -0.60 27.89
N PHE A 82 -23.80 -0.87 27.67
CA PHE A 82 -24.42 -0.72 26.38
C PHE A 82 -25.53 0.34 26.38
N SER A 83 -25.70 0.97 25.23
CA SER A 83 -26.76 1.91 24.94
C SER A 83 -27.27 1.69 23.51
N THR A 84 -28.39 2.30 23.17
CA THR A 84 -28.95 2.32 21.82
C THR A 84 -28.99 3.75 21.32
N LEU A 85 -28.49 3.99 20.12
CA LEU A 85 -28.62 5.27 19.44
C LEU A 85 -30.04 5.42 18.89
N PRO A 86 -30.69 6.58 19.08
CA PRO A 86 -31.90 6.93 18.36
C PRO A 86 -31.69 6.86 16.85
N VAL A 87 -32.77 6.59 16.10
CA VAL A 87 -32.72 6.58 14.64
C VAL A 87 -32.23 7.93 14.12
N GLY A 88 -31.21 7.91 13.26
CA GLY A 88 -30.61 9.12 12.68
C GLY A 88 -29.41 9.66 13.45
N GLU A 89 -29.23 9.27 14.72
CA GLU A 89 -28.02 9.59 15.47
C GLU A 89 -26.86 8.67 15.04
N GLN A 90 -25.68 9.26 14.91
CA GLN A 90 -24.46 8.55 14.48
C GLN A 90 -23.30 8.68 15.46
N VAL A 91 -23.49 9.42 16.55
CA VAL A 91 -22.46 9.71 17.54
C VAL A 91 -23.03 9.52 18.93
N ALA A 92 -22.22 8.94 19.82
CA ALA A 92 -22.44 8.96 21.25
C ALA A 92 -21.15 9.33 21.96
N TYR A 93 -21.26 9.98 23.11
CA TYR A 93 -20.11 10.27 23.94
C TYR A 93 -20.45 10.16 25.43
N VAL A 94 -19.41 10.10 26.25
CA VAL A 94 -19.55 10.04 27.71
C VAL A 94 -18.32 10.55 28.42
N ASP A 95 -18.54 11.21 29.55
CA ASP A 95 -17.50 11.53 30.51
C ASP A 95 -17.48 10.51 31.65
N SER A 96 -16.28 10.16 32.11
CA SER A 96 -16.09 9.33 33.30
C SER A 96 -14.93 9.85 34.14
N VAL A 97 -15.16 10.00 35.44
CA VAL A 97 -14.15 10.46 36.39
C VAL A 97 -13.66 9.26 37.20
N VAL A 98 -12.36 8.96 37.06
CA VAL A 98 -11.68 7.86 37.73
C VAL A 98 -10.64 8.43 38.68
N GLY A 99 -10.77 8.14 39.98
CA GLY A 99 -9.73 8.48 40.94
C GLY A 99 -8.55 7.53 40.79
N VAL A 100 -7.37 8.02 40.41
CA VAL A 100 -6.16 7.20 40.24
C VAL A 100 -5.14 7.52 41.33
N ARG A 101 -4.41 6.50 41.76
CA ARG A 101 -3.19 6.63 42.55
C ARG A 101 -2.04 6.24 41.64
N ASP A 102 -1.08 7.14 41.42
CA ASP A 102 0.12 6.81 40.67
C ASP A 102 0.98 5.77 41.42
N ARG A 103 1.77 5.02 40.66
CA ARG A 103 2.86 4.17 41.15
C ARG A 103 4.03 4.99 41.70
N GLU A 104 4.22 6.24 41.26
CA GLU A 104 5.30 7.13 41.74
C GLU A 104 4.87 8.05 42.91
N GLY A 105 3.68 7.83 43.47
CA GLY A 105 3.24 8.46 44.71
C GLY A 105 2.39 9.72 44.55
N GLU A 106 2.27 10.28 43.35
CA GLU A 106 1.37 11.41 43.11
C GLU A 106 -0.08 10.97 42.89
N VAL A 107 -1.03 11.66 43.53
CA VAL A 107 -2.46 11.33 43.40
C VAL A 107 -3.09 12.37 42.47
N TYR A 108 -3.49 11.93 41.28
CA TYR A 108 -4.17 12.76 40.29
C TYR A 108 -5.58 12.26 40.00
N LEU A 109 -6.43 13.18 39.52
CA LEU A 109 -7.77 12.85 39.06
C LEU A 109 -7.69 12.49 37.58
N LEU A 110 -8.15 11.30 37.20
CA LEU A 110 -8.22 10.90 35.80
C LEU A 110 -9.63 11.17 35.28
N VAL A 111 -9.74 11.88 34.17
CA VAL A 111 -11.01 12.14 33.50
C VAL A 111 -10.91 11.57 32.09
N TYR A 112 -11.87 10.74 31.72
CA TYR A 112 -12.03 10.28 30.36
C TYR A 112 -13.20 11.02 29.72
N HIS A 113 -12.99 11.45 28.49
CA HIS A 113 -14.03 11.77 27.52
C HIS A 113 -13.94 10.72 26.41
N ALA A 114 -15.01 9.96 26.17
CA ALA A 114 -15.00 8.90 25.17
C ALA A 114 -16.09 9.12 24.14
N LYS A 115 -15.71 9.29 22.87
CA LYS A 115 -16.61 9.49 21.73
C LYS A 115 -16.58 8.27 20.80
N GLY A 116 -17.75 7.82 20.39
CA GLY A 116 -17.93 6.77 19.39
C GLY A 116 -18.75 7.31 18.23
N ALA A 117 -18.32 7.01 17.01
CA ALA A 117 -19.00 7.42 15.79
C ALA A 117 -19.27 6.22 14.87
N ALA A 118 -20.43 6.22 14.21
CA ALA A 118 -20.86 5.13 13.31
C ALA A 118 -20.11 5.12 11.97
N SER A 119 -19.34 6.15 11.64
CA SER A 119 -18.55 6.28 10.42
C SER A 119 -17.45 7.34 10.58
N LEU A 120 -16.47 7.36 9.66
CA LEU A 120 -15.50 8.45 9.59
C LEU A 120 -16.16 9.82 9.32
N ALA A 121 -17.28 9.87 8.60
CA ALA A 121 -18.01 11.12 8.39
C ALA A 121 -18.61 11.64 9.71
N ALA A 122 -19.24 10.76 10.49
CA ALA A 122 -19.80 11.08 11.81
C ALA A 122 -18.70 11.43 12.84
N ALA A 123 -17.50 10.86 12.69
CA ALA A 123 -16.36 11.18 13.54
C ALA A 123 -15.93 12.66 13.44
N GLY A 124 -16.24 13.34 12.32
CA GLY A 124 -15.99 14.76 12.11
C GLY A 124 -17.04 15.70 12.71
N THR A 125 -18.17 15.17 13.19
CA THR A 125 -19.26 15.98 13.77
C THR A 125 -18.88 16.51 15.15
N ASP A 126 -19.22 17.76 15.41
CA ASP A 126 -19.04 18.46 16.69
C ASP A 126 -20.15 18.05 17.67
N THR A 127 -19.78 17.56 18.86
CA THR A 127 -20.71 17.18 19.93
C THR A 127 -21.07 18.33 20.88
N LYS A 128 -20.50 19.51 20.65
CA LYS A 128 -20.55 20.70 21.52
C LYS A 128 -19.98 20.46 22.92
N ASP A 129 -19.28 19.35 23.12
CA ASP A 129 -18.44 19.15 24.28
C ASP A 129 -17.21 20.05 24.17
N THR A 130 -16.66 20.42 25.32
CA THR A 130 -15.49 21.25 25.41
C THR A 130 -14.19 20.48 25.15
N ASP A 131 -14.15 19.17 25.37
CA ASP A 131 -12.91 18.37 25.28
C ASP A 131 -13.04 17.20 24.29
N GLU A 132 -12.86 17.47 22.99
CA GLU A 132 -13.24 16.54 21.91
C GLU A 132 -12.08 16.16 20.98
N ILE A 133 -12.13 14.94 20.44
CA ILE A 133 -11.40 14.55 19.21
C ILE A 133 -12.39 14.44 18.05
N ARG A 134 -12.00 15.01 16.90
CA ARG A 134 -12.67 14.83 15.62
C ARG A 134 -11.72 14.24 14.59
N ALA A 135 -12.27 13.51 13.61
CA ALA A 135 -11.48 12.95 12.53
C ALA A 135 -12.16 13.17 11.16
N ARG A 136 -11.35 13.42 10.13
CA ARG A 136 -11.79 13.49 8.74
C ARG A 136 -10.72 12.96 7.80
N ARG A 137 -11.12 12.57 6.59
CA ARG A 137 -10.18 12.24 5.51
C ARG A 137 -9.80 13.49 4.73
N ASP A 138 -8.52 13.61 4.38
CA ASP A 138 -7.98 14.64 3.50
C ASP A 138 -7.03 13.97 2.49
N GLY A 139 -7.56 13.57 1.33
CA GLY A 139 -6.81 12.78 0.35
C GLY A 139 -6.32 11.44 0.90
N LYS A 140 -4.99 11.31 1.03
CA LYS A 140 -4.30 10.13 1.57
C LYS A 140 -4.00 10.24 3.08
N GLU A 141 -4.51 11.27 3.74
CA GLU A 141 -4.28 11.50 5.17
C GLU A 141 -5.58 11.36 5.98
N LEU A 142 -5.43 10.89 7.21
CA LEU A 142 -6.39 11.09 8.29
C LEU A 142 -5.98 12.37 9.04
N VAL A 143 -6.89 13.32 9.11
CA VAL A 143 -6.71 14.55 9.89
C VAL A 143 -7.50 14.39 11.18
N VAL A 144 -6.80 14.44 12.30
CA VAL A 144 -7.36 14.39 13.65
C VAL A 144 -7.29 15.79 14.24
N THR A 145 -8.40 16.31 14.73
CA THR A 145 -8.43 17.60 15.43
C THR A 145 -8.70 17.38 16.91
N VAL A 146 -7.93 18.06 17.76
CA VAL A 146 -8.03 17.95 19.22
C VAL A 146 -8.45 19.29 19.82
N GLU A 147 -9.48 19.26 20.63
CA GLU A 147 -10.02 20.44 21.32
C GLU A 147 -10.00 20.26 22.83
N GLN A 148 -9.74 21.37 23.53
CA GLN A 148 -9.78 21.45 24.99
C GLN A 148 -10.44 22.76 25.40
N GLY A 149 -11.47 22.71 26.24
CA GLY A 149 -12.23 23.89 26.61
C GLY A 149 -12.94 24.59 25.43
N GLY A 150 -13.22 23.88 24.33
CA GLY A 150 -13.76 24.43 23.09
C GLY A 150 -12.74 25.14 22.20
N TRP A 151 -11.44 25.05 22.52
CA TRP A 151 -10.35 25.66 21.74
C TRP A 151 -9.46 24.59 21.13
N ARG A 152 -8.90 24.88 19.95
CA ARG A 152 -7.88 24.04 19.32
C ARG A 152 -6.69 23.86 20.26
N SER A 153 -6.26 22.62 20.46
CA SER A 153 -5.22 22.29 21.43
C SER A 153 -3.93 21.87 20.71
N PRO A 154 -2.97 22.80 20.51
CA PRO A 154 -1.72 22.53 19.79
C PRO A 154 -0.72 21.71 20.63
N ASN A 155 0.22 21.05 19.96
CA ASN A 155 1.30 20.27 20.57
C ASN A 155 0.83 19.13 21.50
N ASN A 156 -0.41 18.65 21.34
CA ASN A 156 -0.88 17.45 22.02
C ASN A 156 -0.41 16.22 21.26
N GLU A 157 0.02 15.21 21.99
CA GLU A 157 0.32 13.92 21.39
C GLU A 157 -0.99 13.16 21.11
N VAL A 158 -1.10 12.67 19.88
CA VAL A 158 -2.24 11.94 19.34
C VAL A 158 -1.73 10.57 18.91
N TRP A 159 -2.38 9.53 19.42
CA TRP A 159 -2.11 8.15 19.04
C TRP A 159 -3.27 7.63 18.21
N VAL A 160 -2.97 7.12 17.01
CA VAL A 160 -3.93 6.51 16.09
C VAL A 160 -3.61 5.03 15.92
N GLN A 161 -4.54 4.17 16.29
CA GLN A 161 -4.52 2.74 16.06
C GLN A 161 -5.39 2.42 14.84
N PHE A 162 -4.79 1.85 13.80
CA PHE A 162 -5.53 1.35 12.65
C PHE A 162 -5.95 -0.11 12.87
N PRO A 163 -7.03 -0.58 12.23
CA PRO A 163 -7.37 -1.99 12.21
C PRO A 163 -6.20 -2.86 11.77
N GLY A 164 -5.94 -3.96 12.49
CA GLY A 164 -4.89 -4.92 12.14
C GLY A 164 -3.45 -4.46 12.41
N THR A 165 -3.24 -3.26 12.97
CA THR A 165 -1.91 -2.87 13.47
C THR A 165 -1.78 -3.23 14.94
N GLU A 166 -0.57 -3.55 15.41
CA GLU A 166 -0.28 -3.73 16.84
C GLU A 166 0.13 -2.40 17.47
N THR A 167 1.01 -1.66 16.81
CA THR A 167 1.57 -0.39 17.34
C THR A 167 0.80 0.82 16.81
N PRO A 168 0.34 1.74 17.68
CA PRO A 168 -0.29 2.98 17.23
C PRO A 168 0.73 3.94 16.62
N VAL A 169 0.29 4.73 15.64
CA VAL A 169 1.07 5.86 15.12
C VAL A 169 0.91 7.04 16.08
N SER A 170 2.03 7.62 16.54
CA SER A 170 2.03 8.83 17.37
C SER A 170 2.47 10.05 16.55
N VAL A 171 1.69 11.12 16.64
CA VAL A 171 1.95 12.42 16.02
C VAL A 171 1.50 13.54 16.97
N ARG A 172 2.06 14.75 16.80
CA ARG A 172 1.65 15.91 17.59
C ARG A 172 0.74 16.82 16.78
N THR A 173 -0.23 17.45 17.43
CA THR A 173 -1.05 18.47 16.80
C THR A 173 -0.25 19.73 16.51
N ASP A 174 -0.55 20.37 15.38
CA ASP A 174 0.03 21.65 14.96
C ASP A 174 -0.64 22.85 15.65
N VAL A 175 -0.33 24.06 15.18
CA VAL A 175 -0.91 25.31 15.70
C VAL A 175 -2.43 25.43 15.49
N ALA A 176 -3.00 24.69 14.55
CA ALA A 176 -4.44 24.61 14.32
C ALA A 176 -5.11 23.51 15.16
N GLY A 177 -4.35 22.80 16.00
CA GLY A 177 -4.83 21.65 16.77
C GLY A 177 -5.05 20.42 15.89
N GLU A 178 -4.49 20.37 14.68
CA GLU A 178 -4.62 19.23 13.76
C GLU A 178 -3.37 18.35 13.80
N ALA A 179 -3.57 17.04 13.82
CA ALA A 179 -2.54 16.05 13.56
C ALA A 179 -2.87 15.35 12.23
N ARG A 180 -1.88 15.23 11.34
CA ARG A 180 -2.03 14.61 10.02
C ARG A 180 -1.28 13.30 9.97
N ILE A 181 -1.97 12.22 9.63
CA ILE A 181 -1.45 10.86 9.60
C ILE A 181 -1.66 10.28 8.21
N ALA A 182 -0.59 9.82 7.56
CA ALA A 182 -0.72 9.09 6.31
C ALA A 182 -1.55 7.81 6.52
N LEU A 183 -2.59 7.62 5.70
CA LEU A 183 -3.34 6.37 5.69
C LEU A 183 -2.41 5.25 5.18
N PRO A 184 -2.36 4.09 5.84
CA PRO A 184 -1.64 2.94 5.32
C PRO A 184 -2.15 2.57 3.91
N GLU A 185 -1.25 2.09 3.04
CA GLU A 185 -1.61 1.66 1.69
C GLU A 185 -2.65 0.54 1.68
N SER A 186 -2.65 -0.27 2.76
CA SER A 186 -3.63 -1.31 3.04
C SER A 186 -4.11 -1.20 4.48
N VAL A 187 -5.42 -1.16 4.69
CA VAL A 187 -6.03 -1.22 6.03
C VAL A 187 -7.17 -2.23 5.95
N PRO A 188 -7.21 -3.29 6.77
CA PRO A 188 -8.38 -4.17 6.81
C PRO A 188 -9.60 -3.42 7.35
N ALA A 189 -10.80 -3.93 7.08
CA ALA A 189 -12.00 -3.36 7.68
C ALA A 189 -11.96 -3.53 9.21
N GLY A 190 -12.36 -2.51 9.97
CA GLY A 190 -12.41 -2.58 11.42
C GLY A 190 -12.52 -1.21 12.10
N LEU A 191 -12.30 -1.17 13.41
CA LEU A 191 -12.34 0.06 14.20
C LEU A 191 -10.98 0.78 14.20
N VAL A 192 -11.01 2.08 13.89
CA VAL A 192 -9.91 2.99 14.18
C VAL A 192 -10.11 3.52 15.59
N GLY A 193 -9.04 3.50 16.39
CA GLY A 193 -9.01 4.10 17.73
C GLY A 193 -8.06 5.28 17.76
N VAL A 194 -8.54 6.44 18.19
CA VAL A 194 -7.75 7.66 18.37
C VAL A 194 -7.79 8.05 19.83
N ARG A 195 -6.64 8.41 20.42
CA ARG A 195 -6.58 8.97 21.77
C ARG A 195 -5.62 10.16 21.82
N ALA A 196 -5.90 11.09 22.72
CA ALA A 196 -5.04 12.22 23.03
C ALA A 196 -5.08 12.52 24.53
N MET A 197 -3.94 12.90 25.10
CA MET A 197 -3.86 13.36 26.48
C MET A 197 -3.96 14.89 26.49
N LEU A 198 -4.98 15.42 27.13
CA LEU A 198 -5.14 16.85 27.38
C LEU A 198 -4.53 17.14 28.74
N ALA A 199 -3.30 17.68 28.73
CA ALA A 199 -2.61 18.02 29.96
C ALA A 199 -3.32 19.22 30.64
N ASP A 200 -3.93 19.00 31.80
CA ASP A 200 -4.43 20.07 32.66
C ASP A 200 -3.64 20.09 33.98
N LYS A 201 -2.86 21.16 34.18
CA LYS A 201 -2.10 21.35 35.43
C LYS A 201 -2.97 21.87 36.58
N LYS A 202 -4.29 22.01 36.38
CA LYS A 202 -5.20 22.46 37.42
C LYS A 202 -5.46 21.35 38.43
N SER A 203 -5.55 21.75 39.69
CA SER A 203 -6.07 20.92 40.77
C SER A 203 -7.55 20.60 40.54
N GLY A 204 -8.00 19.41 40.96
CA GLY A 204 -9.39 18.97 40.85
C GLY A 204 -9.98 18.53 42.19
N THR A 205 -11.30 18.39 42.25
CA THR A 205 -11.99 17.76 43.39
C THR A 205 -12.99 16.72 42.88
N ASN A 206 -13.01 15.54 43.50
CA ASN A 206 -14.02 14.51 43.22
C ASN A 206 -14.45 13.85 44.54
N ALA A 207 -15.76 13.73 44.77
CA ALA A 207 -16.34 13.19 46.00
C ALA A 207 -15.73 13.79 47.29
N GLY A 208 -15.48 15.11 47.30
CA GLY A 208 -14.88 15.83 48.43
C GLY A 208 -13.37 15.66 48.58
N LYS A 209 -12.72 14.81 47.79
CA LYS A 209 -11.25 14.64 47.79
C LYS A 209 -10.59 15.60 46.79
N LYS A 210 -9.57 16.33 47.25
CA LYS A 210 -8.75 17.21 46.41
C LYS A 210 -7.61 16.43 45.74
N TYR A 211 -7.27 16.83 44.51
CA TYR A 211 -6.21 16.27 43.69
C TYR A 211 -5.32 17.41 43.18
N ALA A 212 -4.00 17.22 43.19
CA ALA A 212 -3.05 18.25 42.77
C ALA A 212 -3.07 18.49 41.26
N ALA A 213 -3.40 17.46 40.49
CA ALA A 213 -3.49 17.50 39.03
C ALA A 213 -4.73 16.74 38.52
N VAL A 214 -5.19 17.13 37.33
CA VAL A 214 -6.24 16.45 36.57
C VAL A 214 -5.66 16.01 35.23
N HIS A 215 -5.59 14.70 35.00
CA HIS A 215 -5.19 14.15 33.72
C HIS A 215 -6.44 13.84 32.93
N ARG A 216 -6.57 14.42 31.73
CA ARG A 216 -7.70 14.17 30.87
C ARG A 216 -7.28 13.40 29.63
N TRP A 217 -8.00 12.32 29.36
CA TRP A 217 -7.86 11.58 28.12
C TRP A 217 -9.13 11.72 27.32
N THR A 218 -9.00 12.06 26.06
CA THR A 218 -10.09 12.04 25.10
C THR A 218 -9.84 10.91 24.11
N THR A 219 -10.87 10.13 23.81
CA THR A 219 -10.81 9.01 22.87
C THR A 219 -11.90 9.14 21.82
N LEU A 220 -11.59 8.68 20.61
CA LEU A 220 -12.52 8.61 19.48
C LEU A 220 -12.39 7.23 18.83
N ALA A 221 -13.51 6.53 18.62
CA ALA A 221 -13.55 5.34 17.79
C ALA A 221 -14.56 5.46 16.65
N PHE A 222 -14.20 4.93 15.48
CA PHE A 222 -15.09 4.84 14.32
C PHE A 222 -14.71 3.67 13.42
N PRO A 223 -15.65 3.09 12.67
CA PRO A 223 -15.34 2.06 11.68
C PRO A 223 -14.68 2.68 10.44
N MET A 224 -13.74 1.94 9.88
CA MET A 224 -13.10 2.22 8.61
C MET A 224 -13.33 1.05 7.65
N GLU A 225 -13.78 1.36 6.44
CA GLU A 225 -13.87 0.37 5.37
C GLU A 225 -12.47 -0.09 4.98
N GLY A 226 -12.33 -1.39 4.68
CA GLY A 226 -11.06 -1.95 4.30
C GLY A 226 -10.55 -1.32 2.99
N VAL A 227 -9.35 -0.75 3.03
CA VAL A 227 -8.64 -0.32 1.83
C VAL A 227 -7.75 -1.48 1.40
N THR A 228 -8.14 -2.17 0.34
CA THR A 228 -7.25 -3.14 -0.30
C THR A 228 -6.39 -2.38 -1.30
N PRO A 229 -5.05 -2.52 -1.27
CA PRO A 229 -4.19 -1.85 -2.22
C PRO A 229 -4.59 -2.32 -3.62
N GLU A 230 -4.80 -1.37 -4.52
CA GLU A 230 -5.10 -1.70 -5.91
C GLU A 230 -3.97 -2.57 -6.45
N THR A 231 -4.30 -3.73 -7.00
CA THR A 231 -3.29 -4.58 -7.62
C THR A 231 -2.61 -3.78 -8.74
N PRO A 232 -1.27 -3.58 -8.69
CA PRO A 232 -0.59 -2.78 -9.70
C PRO A 232 -0.91 -3.32 -11.09
N PHE A 233 -1.30 -2.43 -12.01
CA PHE A 233 -1.76 -2.84 -13.33
C PHE A 233 -0.74 -3.72 -14.06
N THR A 234 0.55 -3.47 -13.88
CA THR A 234 1.64 -4.31 -14.41
C THR A 234 1.59 -5.77 -13.94
N LYS A 235 1.08 -6.06 -12.73
CA LYS A 235 0.87 -7.43 -12.25
C LYS A 235 -0.31 -8.10 -12.98
N THR A 236 -1.39 -7.37 -13.19
CA THR A 236 -2.53 -7.83 -14.00
C THR A 236 -2.10 -8.09 -15.44
N LEU A 237 -1.34 -7.18 -16.02
CA LEU A 237 -0.80 -7.28 -17.38
C LEU A 237 0.11 -8.49 -17.55
N ARG A 238 1.05 -8.73 -16.62
CA ARG A 238 1.88 -9.94 -16.65
C ARG A 238 1.05 -11.22 -16.57
N SER A 239 0.04 -11.24 -15.69
CA SER A 239 -0.80 -12.42 -15.50
C SER A 239 -1.67 -12.72 -16.72
N SER A 240 -2.12 -11.69 -17.45
CA SER A 240 -2.94 -11.85 -18.65
C SER A 240 -2.18 -12.41 -19.85
N PHE A 241 -0.85 -12.45 -19.80
CA PHE A 241 -0.02 -13.06 -20.83
C PHE A 241 0.10 -14.59 -20.70
N GLY A 242 -0.34 -15.19 -19.59
CA GLY A 242 -0.35 -16.64 -19.41
C GLY A 242 1.00 -17.31 -19.70
N SER A 243 0.99 -18.42 -20.43
CA SER A 243 2.18 -19.22 -20.78
C SER A 243 2.95 -18.71 -22.01
N PHE A 244 2.64 -17.53 -22.56
CA PHE A 244 3.32 -17.05 -23.77
C PHE A 244 4.84 -16.92 -23.61
N HIS A 245 5.33 -16.65 -22.41
CA HIS A 245 6.77 -16.61 -22.14
C HIS A 245 7.45 -17.96 -22.40
N GLU A 246 6.82 -19.06 -21.97
CA GLU A 246 7.30 -20.42 -22.18
C GLU A 246 7.29 -20.76 -23.68
N THR A 247 6.19 -20.45 -24.37
CA THR A 247 6.07 -20.67 -25.83
C THR A 247 7.15 -19.94 -26.61
N VAL A 248 7.44 -18.68 -26.27
CA VAL A 248 8.51 -17.92 -26.94
C VAL A 248 9.88 -18.50 -26.63
N SER A 249 10.15 -18.94 -25.39
CA SER A 249 11.44 -19.52 -25.02
C SER A 249 11.81 -20.77 -25.85
N GLY A 250 10.81 -21.57 -26.24
CA GLY A 250 10.99 -22.76 -27.09
C GLY A 250 10.92 -22.50 -28.60
N ALA A 251 10.82 -21.24 -29.05
CA ALA A 251 10.73 -20.94 -30.48
C ALA A 251 12.05 -21.23 -31.22
N ALA A 252 11.96 -21.59 -32.51
CA ALA A 252 13.09 -22.01 -33.33
C ALA A 252 14.29 -21.04 -33.30
N PHE A 253 14.04 -19.73 -33.35
CA PHE A 253 15.10 -18.71 -33.21
C PHE A 253 15.88 -18.86 -31.89
N ASN A 254 15.19 -18.99 -30.76
CA ASN A 254 15.84 -19.12 -29.45
C ASN A 254 16.61 -20.44 -29.36
N VAL A 255 16.02 -21.55 -29.84
CA VAL A 255 16.73 -22.84 -29.91
C VAL A 255 18.02 -22.70 -30.73
N THR A 256 17.95 -22.07 -31.90
CA THR A 256 19.11 -21.84 -32.78
C THR A 256 20.17 -20.92 -32.13
N VAL A 257 19.77 -19.90 -31.37
CA VAL A 257 20.67 -19.06 -30.57
C VAL A 257 21.39 -19.89 -29.51
N PHE A 258 20.66 -20.63 -28.68
CA PHE A 258 21.24 -21.35 -27.56
C PHE A 258 22.07 -22.57 -27.98
N ASP A 259 21.76 -23.17 -29.15
CA ASP A 259 22.58 -24.19 -29.79
C ASP A 259 23.87 -23.66 -30.43
N GLY A 260 24.07 -22.33 -30.47
CA GLY A 260 25.22 -21.72 -31.14
C GLY A 260 25.23 -21.89 -32.65
N LYS A 261 24.04 -21.99 -33.27
CA LYS A 261 23.85 -22.24 -34.72
C LYS A 261 23.33 -21.02 -35.48
N LEU A 262 23.13 -19.90 -34.80
CA LEU A 262 22.60 -18.69 -35.42
C LEU A 262 23.59 -18.12 -36.43
N THR A 263 23.14 -17.90 -37.67
CA THR A 263 23.94 -17.21 -38.69
C THR A 263 23.73 -15.70 -38.63
N LYS A 264 24.68 -14.95 -39.20
CA LYS A 264 24.60 -13.49 -39.32
C LYS A 264 23.35 -13.05 -40.11
N GLU A 265 23.02 -13.77 -41.18
CA GLU A 265 21.87 -13.48 -42.04
C GLU A 265 20.55 -13.69 -41.27
N GLN A 266 20.45 -14.76 -40.48
CA GLN A 266 19.30 -15.00 -39.62
C GLN A 266 19.14 -13.87 -38.59
N LEU A 267 20.24 -13.45 -37.96
CA LEU A 267 20.22 -12.34 -37.01
C LEU A 267 19.79 -11.02 -37.65
N ILE A 268 20.28 -10.70 -38.85
CA ILE A 268 19.85 -9.53 -39.61
C ILE A 268 18.34 -9.58 -39.87
N VAL A 269 17.83 -10.71 -40.36
CA VAL A 269 16.39 -10.88 -40.61
C VAL A 269 15.59 -10.65 -39.32
N HIS A 270 16.01 -11.24 -38.20
CA HIS A 270 15.35 -11.07 -36.90
C HIS A 270 15.30 -9.60 -36.46
N LEU A 271 16.44 -8.90 -36.50
CA LEU A 271 16.51 -7.50 -36.08
C LEU A 271 15.75 -6.58 -37.04
N GLN A 272 15.72 -6.88 -38.34
CA GLN A 272 14.91 -6.14 -39.31
C GLN A 272 13.41 -6.25 -38.99
N GLN A 273 12.89 -7.45 -38.71
CA GLN A 273 11.47 -7.60 -38.35
C GLN A 273 11.13 -6.86 -37.05
N ARG A 274 12.02 -6.90 -36.05
CA ARG A 274 11.86 -6.13 -34.81
C ARG A 274 11.91 -4.62 -35.04
N ALA A 275 12.83 -4.14 -35.88
CA ALA A 275 12.93 -2.73 -36.24
C ALA A 275 11.64 -2.21 -36.88
N LEU A 276 11.00 -2.99 -37.76
CA LEU A 276 9.70 -2.63 -38.35
C LEU A 276 8.62 -2.47 -37.27
N VAL A 277 8.52 -3.43 -36.34
CA VAL A 277 7.54 -3.38 -35.24
C VAL A 277 7.80 -2.20 -34.30
N HIS A 278 9.05 -2.00 -33.86
CA HIS A 278 9.42 -0.86 -33.00
C HIS A 278 9.17 0.47 -33.69
N ASN A 279 9.39 0.56 -35.00
CA ASN A 279 9.16 1.78 -35.75
C ASN A 279 7.66 2.12 -35.82
N GLU A 280 6.82 1.11 -36.02
CA GLU A 280 5.37 1.28 -36.06
C GLU A 280 4.79 1.61 -34.67
N THR A 281 5.25 0.95 -33.61
CA THR A 281 4.86 1.33 -32.23
C THR A 281 5.31 2.74 -31.91
N HIS A 282 6.54 3.11 -32.28
CA HIS A 282 7.05 4.46 -32.10
C HIS A 282 6.16 5.49 -32.80
N ARG A 283 5.82 5.29 -34.09
CA ARG A 283 4.94 6.18 -34.86
C ARG A 283 3.61 6.44 -34.14
N VAL A 284 2.95 5.39 -33.66
CA VAL A 284 1.68 5.50 -32.92
C VAL A 284 1.87 6.22 -31.59
N LEU A 285 2.90 5.85 -30.82
CA LEU A 285 3.08 6.37 -29.46
C LEU A 285 3.57 7.82 -29.42
N ILE A 286 4.38 8.27 -30.39
CA ILE A 286 4.73 9.70 -30.48
C ILE A 286 3.58 10.56 -31.02
N GLY A 287 2.68 9.97 -31.80
CA GLY A 287 1.52 10.65 -32.38
C GLY A 287 0.32 10.73 -31.45
N ALA A 288 0.39 10.13 -30.27
CA ALA A 288 -0.67 10.17 -29.28
C ALA A 288 -0.98 11.61 -28.85
N SER A 289 -2.27 11.92 -28.66
CA SER A 289 -2.71 13.23 -28.16
C SER A 289 -2.01 13.57 -26.83
N PRO A 290 -1.51 14.81 -26.64
CA PRO A 290 -0.94 15.25 -25.37
C PRO A 290 -1.89 15.13 -24.17
N SER A 291 -3.20 15.03 -24.41
CA SER A 291 -4.21 14.79 -23.37
C SER A 291 -4.26 13.35 -22.86
N LEU A 292 -3.66 12.40 -23.57
CA LEU A 292 -3.60 10.99 -23.16
C LEU A 292 -2.30 10.72 -22.41
N PHE A 293 -2.41 10.08 -21.24
CA PHE A 293 -1.24 9.65 -20.48
C PHE A 293 -0.65 8.36 -21.08
N VAL A 294 0.43 8.51 -21.88
CA VAL A 294 1.13 7.40 -22.52
C VAL A 294 2.58 7.35 -22.02
N PRO A 295 2.97 6.34 -21.21
CA PRO A 295 4.31 6.24 -20.65
C PRO A 295 5.35 5.83 -21.72
N TYR A 296 5.77 6.78 -22.55
CA TYR A 296 6.71 6.56 -23.65
C TYR A 296 7.80 7.65 -23.69
N GLY A 297 8.85 7.42 -22.90
CA GLY A 297 9.95 8.37 -22.65
C GLY A 297 11.22 8.13 -23.47
N ALA A 298 12.29 8.81 -23.06
CA ALA A 298 13.58 8.79 -23.76
C ALA A 298 14.18 7.39 -23.88
N GLU A 299 14.16 6.60 -22.80
CA GLU A 299 14.70 5.23 -22.80
C GLU A 299 13.96 4.30 -23.77
N GLN A 300 12.63 4.44 -23.88
CA GLN A 300 11.86 3.65 -24.83
C GLN A 300 12.16 4.07 -26.28
N LYS A 301 12.34 5.37 -26.54
CA LYS A 301 12.67 5.91 -27.87
C LYS A 301 14.07 5.51 -28.34
N LYS A 302 15.04 5.42 -27.41
CA LYS A 302 16.44 5.04 -27.68
C LYS A 302 16.56 3.66 -28.33
N VAL A 303 15.60 2.76 -28.13
CA VAL A 303 15.58 1.41 -28.70
C VAL A 303 15.75 1.41 -30.22
N LEU A 304 15.14 2.35 -30.95
CA LEU A 304 15.29 2.45 -32.41
C LEU A 304 16.72 2.80 -32.82
N THR A 305 17.38 3.71 -32.09
CA THR A 305 18.77 4.08 -32.33
C THR A 305 19.70 2.89 -32.12
N LEU A 306 19.46 2.07 -31.09
CA LEU A 306 20.24 0.86 -30.82
C LEU A 306 20.07 -0.19 -31.93
N LEU A 307 18.83 -0.44 -32.36
CA LEU A 307 18.55 -1.35 -33.48
C LEU A 307 19.22 -0.89 -34.78
N PHE A 308 19.19 0.41 -35.05
CA PHE A 308 19.83 0.98 -36.24
C PHE A 308 21.34 0.76 -36.22
N ALA A 309 21.99 1.06 -35.09
CA ALA A 309 23.43 0.87 -34.91
C ALA A 309 23.83 -0.61 -35.12
N ASP A 310 23.09 -1.55 -34.55
CA ASP A 310 23.36 -2.98 -34.66
C ASP A 310 23.22 -3.46 -36.13
N LEU A 311 22.16 -3.06 -36.83
CA LEU A 311 21.98 -3.39 -38.26
C LEU A 311 23.11 -2.84 -39.13
N VAL A 312 23.49 -1.57 -38.94
CA VAL A 312 24.59 -0.93 -39.67
C VAL A 312 25.92 -1.63 -39.40
N SER A 313 26.20 -2.02 -38.15
CA SER A 313 27.44 -2.72 -37.79
C SER A 313 27.59 -4.07 -38.51
N MET A 314 26.45 -4.69 -38.87
CA MET A 314 26.43 -5.94 -39.63
C MET A 314 26.42 -5.73 -41.15
N GLY A 315 26.45 -4.49 -41.63
CA GLY A 315 26.38 -4.16 -43.06
C GLY A 315 24.97 -4.20 -43.64
N SER A 316 23.92 -4.18 -42.80
CA SER A 316 22.53 -4.06 -43.22
C SER A 316 22.07 -2.60 -43.15
N GLY A 317 21.19 -2.20 -44.08
CA GLY A 317 20.41 -0.97 -43.94
C GLY A 317 19.23 -1.14 -42.97
N TRP A 318 18.55 -0.02 -42.70
CA TRP A 318 17.24 -0.03 -42.04
C TRP A 318 16.19 -0.70 -42.93
N PRO A 319 15.34 -1.59 -42.40
CA PRO A 319 14.35 -2.28 -43.21
C PRO A 319 13.25 -1.33 -43.67
N THR A 320 12.76 -1.59 -44.88
CA THR A 320 11.53 -1.03 -45.42
C THR A 320 10.37 -2.02 -45.24
N GLU A 321 9.13 -1.54 -45.34
CA GLU A 321 7.95 -2.41 -45.27
C GLU A 321 7.94 -3.48 -46.38
N ALA A 322 8.59 -3.24 -47.52
CA ALA A 322 8.75 -4.26 -48.58
C ALA A 322 9.61 -5.47 -48.12
N GLN A 323 10.39 -5.31 -47.05
CA GLN A 323 11.18 -6.38 -46.42
C GLN A 323 10.44 -7.01 -45.22
N ALA A 324 9.22 -6.57 -44.92
CA ALA A 324 8.38 -7.20 -43.91
C ALA A 324 7.99 -8.60 -44.37
N ARG A 325 8.24 -9.60 -43.51
CA ARG A 325 7.76 -10.96 -43.74
C ARG A 325 6.24 -11.00 -43.57
N PRO A 326 5.51 -11.96 -44.16
CA PRO A 326 4.05 -11.99 -44.11
C PRO A 326 3.47 -11.87 -42.70
N THR A 327 4.05 -12.58 -41.74
CA THR A 327 3.66 -12.51 -40.31
C THR A 327 3.85 -11.11 -39.74
N THR A 328 4.96 -10.45 -40.06
CA THR A 328 5.25 -9.07 -39.65
C THR A 328 4.29 -8.10 -40.30
N GLN A 329 4.04 -8.23 -41.60
CA GLN A 329 3.12 -7.36 -42.33
C GLN A 329 1.71 -7.39 -41.73
N ALA A 330 1.19 -8.58 -41.42
CA ALA A 330 -0.10 -8.75 -40.76
C ALA A 330 -0.12 -8.06 -39.38
N PHE A 331 0.96 -8.20 -38.60
CA PHE A 331 1.04 -7.58 -37.27
C PHE A 331 1.15 -6.05 -37.33
N LEU A 332 1.91 -5.50 -38.29
CA LEU A 332 1.95 -4.06 -38.54
C LEU A 332 0.56 -3.50 -38.89
N GLN A 333 -0.21 -4.22 -39.70
CA GLN A 333 -1.59 -3.85 -40.02
C GLN A 333 -2.49 -3.87 -38.77
N GLU A 334 -2.32 -4.83 -37.87
CA GLU A 334 -3.08 -4.87 -36.61
C GLU A 334 -2.75 -3.66 -35.71
N ILE A 335 -1.47 -3.30 -35.57
CA ILE A 335 -1.05 -2.10 -34.83
C ILE A 335 -1.72 -0.85 -35.42
N ARG A 336 -1.67 -0.67 -36.74
CA ARG A 336 -2.31 0.46 -37.44
C ARG A 336 -3.82 0.49 -37.29
N ALA A 337 -4.47 -0.68 -37.35
CA ALA A 337 -5.91 -0.78 -37.16
C ALA A 337 -6.33 -0.37 -35.74
N SER A 338 -5.50 -0.69 -34.73
CA SER A 338 -5.75 -0.36 -33.33
C SER A 338 -5.62 1.13 -33.00
N GLU A 339 -4.75 1.86 -33.72
CA GLU A 339 -4.50 3.29 -33.52
C GLU A 339 -5.77 4.13 -33.61
N LYS A 340 -6.73 3.72 -34.47
CA LYS A 340 -8.03 4.37 -34.62
C LYS A 340 -8.85 4.38 -33.33
N LYS A 341 -8.59 3.45 -32.41
CA LYS A 341 -9.25 3.37 -31.10
C LYS A 341 -8.44 4.12 -30.05
N SER A 342 -7.18 3.74 -29.86
CA SER A 342 -6.31 4.33 -28.85
C SER A 342 -4.83 3.94 -29.08
N PRO A 343 -3.85 4.66 -28.49
CA PRO A 343 -2.45 4.28 -28.56
C PRO A 343 -2.10 3.08 -27.65
N TYR A 344 -3.01 2.64 -26.79
CA TYR A 344 -2.69 1.69 -25.71
C TYR A 344 -2.44 0.27 -26.22
N PHE A 345 -2.99 -0.13 -27.36
CA PHE A 345 -2.59 -1.38 -28.01
C PHE A 345 -1.11 -1.36 -28.39
N ALA A 346 -0.64 -0.30 -29.07
CA ALA A 346 0.78 -0.13 -29.40
C ALA A 346 1.64 -0.05 -28.14
N LEU A 347 1.14 0.55 -27.05
CA LEU A 347 1.82 0.56 -25.76
C LEU A 347 1.95 -0.86 -25.17
N GLY A 348 0.93 -1.70 -25.33
CA GLY A 348 0.96 -3.11 -24.96
C GLY A 348 2.02 -3.89 -25.75
N VAL A 349 2.12 -3.63 -27.05
CA VAL A 349 3.19 -4.19 -27.89
C VAL A 349 4.56 -3.71 -27.38
N GLN A 350 4.72 -2.41 -27.17
CA GLN A 350 5.95 -1.82 -26.62
C GLN A 350 6.32 -2.44 -25.27
N HIS A 351 5.36 -2.66 -24.37
CA HIS A 351 5.59 -3.26 -23.06
C HIS A 351 6.25 -4.63 -23.16
N VAL A 352 5.76 -5.48 -24.06
CA VAL A 352 6.28 -6.83 -24.27
C VAL A 352 7.68 -6.79 -24.87
N TYR A 353 7.91 -5.98 -25.90
CA TYR A 353 9.23 -5.88 -26.51
C TYR A 353 10.26 -5.27 -25.57
N PHE A 354 9.93 -4.15 -24.93
CA PHE A 354 10.83 -3.42 -24.05
C PHE A 354 11.12 -4.22 -22.78
N GLY A 355 10.12 -4.87 -22.18
CA GLY A 355 10.32 -5.80 -21.07
C GLY A 355 11.11 -7.03 -21.46
N GLY A 356 10.89 -7.56 -22.67
CA GLY A 356 11.64 -8.68 -23.20
C GLY A 356 13.13 -8.37 -23.34
N ILE A 357 13.48 -7.23 -23.92
CA ILE A 357 14.90 -6.88 -24.20
C ILE A 357 15.67 -6.48 -22.95
N THR A 358 15.02 -5.81 -21.99
CA THR A 358 15.66 -5.32 -20.76
C THR A 358 15.84 -6.40 -19.69
N ASN A 359 15.05 -7.48 -19.74
CA ASN A 359 15.17 -8.64 -18.86
C ASN A 359 15.88 -9.81 -19.57
N GLY A 360 15.14 -10.78 -20.10
CA GLY A 360 15.71 -11.99 -20.71
C GLY A 360 16.53 -11.75 -21.98
N GLY A 361 16.32 -10.62 -22.65
CA GLY A 361 17.04 -10.25 -23.86
C GLY A 361 18.54 -10.05 -23.66
N LYS A 362 19.00 -9.66 -22.47
CA LYS A 362 20.44 -9.51 -22.18
C LYS A 362 21.17 -10.86 -22.34
N MET A 363 20.61 -11.92 -21.77
CA MET A 363 21.13 -13.29 -21.91
C MET A 363 21.11 -13.75 -23.38
N ILE A 364 20.05 -13.43 -24.12
CA ILE A 364 19.98 -13.74 -25.56
C ILE A 364 21.10 -13.01 -26.31
N GLY A 365 21.31 -11.72 -26.04
CA GLY A 365 22.38 -10.92 -26.63
C GLY A 365 23.78 -11.45 -26.32
N GLU A 366 24.04 -11.83 -25.07
CA GLU A 366 25.27 -12.49 -24.64
C GLU A 366 25.51 -13.78 -25.43
N LYS A 367 24.49 -14.64 -25.51
CA LYS A 367 24.60 -15.93 -26.21
C LYS A 367 24.86 -15.77 -27.71
N ILE A 368 24.25 -14.77 -28.33
CA ILE A 368 24.54 -14.43 -29.73
C ILE A 368 25.99 -13.97 -29.85
N GLY A 369 26.49 -13.14 -28.94
CA GLY A 369 27.88 -12.65 -28.93
C GLY A 369 28.94 -13.76 -28.82
N GLU A 370 28.62 -14.88 -28.17
CA GLU A 370 29.48 -16.07 -28.15
C GLU A 370 29.63 -16.75 -29.52
N THR A 371 28.60 -16.64 -30.36
CA THR A 371 28.51 -17.33 -31.66
C THR A 371 28.92 -16.40 -32.81
N LEU A 372 28.51 -15.14 -32.74
CA LEU A 372 28.70 -14.12 -33.76
C LEU A 372 29.38 -12.92 -33.12
N PRO A 373 30.60 -12.53 -33.55
CA PRO A 373 31.34 -11.41 -32.97
C PRO A 373 30.78 -10.06 -33.47
N VAL A 374 29.52 -9.78 -33.15
CA VAL A 374 28.81 -8.55 -33.53
C VAL A 374 28.41 -7.76 -32.28
N PRO A 375 28.55 -6.42 -32.28
CA PRO A 375 28.06 -5.60 -31.18
C PRO A 375 26.53 -5.57 -31.20
N LEU A 376 25.89 -5.96 -30.10
CA LEU A 376 24.43 -6.00 -29.95
C LEU A 376 23.93 -5.03 -28.88
N SER A 377 24.05 -3.74 -29.18
CA SER A 377 23.63 -2.66 -28.29
C SER A 377 22.13 -2.70 -27.99
N TYR A 378 21.29 -3.21 -28.90
CA TYR A 378 19.85 -3.39 -28.68
C TYR A 378 19.53 -4.29 -27.48
N TYR A 379 20.26 -5.38 -27.31
CA TYR A 379 20.05 -6.31 -26.20
C TYR A 379 20.84 -5.90 -24.94
N ARG A 380 22.02 -5.29 -25.11
CA ARG A 380 22.90 -4.96 -24.00
C ARG A 380 22.58 -3.63 -23.33
N ASP A 381 22.28 -2.61 -24.12
CA ASP A 381 22.28 -1.20 -23.70
C ASP A 381 20.86 -0.62 -23.55
N ALA A 382 19.82 -1.43 -23.78
CA ALA A 382 18.44 -1.10 -23.43
C ALA A 382 18.23 -1.24 -21.91
N ASP A 383 17.72 -0.18 -21.27
CA ASP A 383 17.47 -0.12 -19.83
C ASP A 383 16.22 0.74 -19.52
N GLY A 384 15.92 1.04 -18.25
CA GLY A 384 14.83 1.92 -17.84
C GLY A 384 13.47 1.22 -17.71
N TYR A 385 13.45 -0.11 -17.60
CA TYR A 385 12.19 -0.85 -17.48
C TYR A 385 11.48 -0.64 -16.13
N ALA A 386 12.23 -0.61 -15.02
CA ALA A 386 11.66 -0.39 -13.69
C ALA A 386 10.92 0.97 -13.57
N PRO A 387 11.51 2.13 -13.93
CA PRO A 387 10.77 3.39 -13.92
C PRO A 387 9.61 3.39 -14.93
N TYR A 388 9.74 2.74 -16.08
CA TYR A 388 8.63 2.58 -17.02
C TYR A 388 7.44 1.80 -16.42
N LEU A 389 7.68 0.72 -15.67
CA LEU A 389 6.62 -0.03 -15.00
C LEU A 389 5.85 0.82 -13.98
N ALA A 390 6.56 1.69 -13.24
CA ALA A 390 5.94 2.62 -12.31
C ALA A 390 4.98 3.58 -13.02
N GLU A 391 5.34 4.08 -14.20
CA GLU A 391 4.45 4.91 -15.01
C GLU A 391 3.27 4.11 -15.59
N VAL A 392 3.47 2.88 -16.05
CA VAL A 392 2.37 2.01 -16.51
C VAL A 392 1.32 1.77 -15.42
N ASN A 393 1.74 1.65 -14.15
CA ASN A 393 0.81 1.50 -13.03
C ASN A 393 -0.09 2.72 -12.79
N LYS A 394 0.24 3.89 -13.35
CA LYS A 394 -0.59 5.10 -13.25
C LYS A 394 -1.76 5.13 -14.25
N ILE A 395 -1.79 4.21 -15.23
CA ILE A 395 -2.93 4.08 -16.14
C ILE A 395 -4.11 3.52 -15.32
N THR A 396 -5.15 4.32 -15.09
CA THR A 396 -6.36 3.93 -14.33
C THR A 396 -7.57 3.67 -15.22
N ASP A 397 -7.56 4.18 -16.45
CA ASP A 397 -8.65 3.99 -17.41
C ASP A 397 -8.81 2.51 -17.82
N ALA A 398 -10.04 2.00 -17.71
CA ALA A 398 -10.32 0.58 -17.90
C ALA A 398 -10.18 0.14 -19.36
N GLU A 399 -10.57 0.97 -20.32
CA GLU A 399 -10.47 0.68 -21.75
C GLU A 399 -9.00 0.69 -22.20
N ALA A 400 -8.21 1.67 -21.74
CA ALA A 400 -6.78 1.74 -21.95
C ALA A 400 -6.06 0.49 -21.42
N ARG A 401 -6.40 0.05 -20.20
CA ARG A 401 -5.86 -1.18 -19.61
C ARG A 401 -6.20 -2.41 -20.46
N ALA A 402 -7.45 -2.53 -20.92
CA ALA A 402 -7.89 -3.64 -21.76
C ALA A 402 -7.17 -3.67 -23.12
N GLU A 403 -7.02 -2.53 -23.78
CA GLU A 403 -6.29 -2.42 -25.05
C GLU A 403 -4.79 -2.71 -24.89
N MET A 404 -4.17 -2.29 -23.79
CA MET A 404 -2.78 -2.62 -23.49
C MET A 404 -2.57 -4.13 -23.26
N ILE A 405 -3.51 -4.80 -22.57
CA ILE A 405 -3.51 -6.27 -22.44
C ILE A 405 -3.61 -6.92 -23.82
N ARG A 406 -4.57 -6.48 -24.65
CA ARG A 406 -4.79 -7.00 -26.01
C ARG A 406 -3.55 -6.86 -26.88
N GLY A 407 -2.89 -5.70 -26.83
CA GLY A 407 -1.64 -5.42 -27.53
C GLY A 407 -0.49 -6.32 -27.09
N GLY A 408 -0.32 -6.50 -25.79
CA GLY A 408 0.73 -7.39 -25.27
C GLY A 408 0.50 -8.86 -25.67
N GLN A 409 -0.73 -9.34 -25.60
CA GLN A 409 -1.06 -10.70 -26.05
C GLN A 409 -0.83 -10.89 -27.56
N ALA A 410 -1.17 -9.88 -28.37
CA ALA A 410 -0.92 -9.91 -29.82
C ALA A 410 0.59 -9.92 -30.12
N ALA A 411 1.39 -9.13 -29.40
CA ALA A 411 2.84 -9.13 -29.52
C ALA A 411 3.46 -10.49 -29.20
N TYR A 412 3.03 -11.15 -28.13
CA TYR A 412 3.52 -12.50 -27.81
C TYR A 412 3.18 -13.54 -28.89
N ARG A 413 1.95 -13.53 -29.41
CA ARG A 413 1.56 -14.40 -30.53
C ARG A 413 2.41 -14.14 -31.76
N TYR A 414 2.62 -12.87 -32.10
CA TYR A 414 3.49 -12.48 -33.20
C TYR A 414 4.95 -12.93 -32.99
N ILE A 415 5.53 -12.71 -31.81
CA ILE A 415 6.90 -13.13 -31.49
C ILE A 415 7.04 -14.65 -31.62
N ALA A 416 6.09 -15.41 -31.07
CA ALA A 416 6.10 -16.87 -31.17
C ALA A 416 6.00 -17.36 -32.63
N ALA A 417 5.13 -16.74 -33.43
CA ALA A 417 4.97 -17.11 -34.84
C ALA A 417 6.19 -16.73 -35.68
N SER A 418 6.64 -15.47 -35.60
CA SER A 418 7.79 -14.96 -36.36
C SER A 418 9.09 -15.68 -36.01
N SER A 419 9.29 -16.03 -34.74
CA SER A 419 10.49 -16.76 -34.28
C SER A 419 10.50 -18.25 -34.66
N ASN A 420 9.38 -18.78 -35.19
CA ASN A 420 9.25 -20.16 -35.66
C ASN A 420 9.23 -20.28 -37.19
N GLU A 421 9.45 -19.18 -37.91
CA GLU A 421 9.52 -19.20 -39.37
C GLU A 421 10.73 -19.99 -39.87
N ASP A 422 10.62 -20.55 -41.09
CA ASP A 422 11.60 -21.50 -41.64
C ASP A 422 13.01 -20.94 -41.73
N VAL A 423 13.17 -19.62 -41.86
CA VAL A 423 14.48 -18.96 -41.87
C VAL A 423 15.29 -19.24 -40.60
N PHE A 424 14.64 -19.53 -39.47
CA PHE A 424 15.30 -19.76 -38.18
C PHE A 424 15.49 -21.23 -37.82
N LYS A 425 14.95 -22.16 -38.62
CA LYS A 425 15.16 -23.58 -38.43
C LYS A 425 16.54 -23.94 -38.97
N ALA A 426 17.36 -24.63 -38.18
CA ALA A 426 18.66 -25.11 -38.65
C ALA A 426 18.46 -25.94 -39.95
N ALA A 427 19.35 -25.74 -40.92
CA ALA A 427 19.40 -26.63 -42.07
C ALA A 427 19.60 -28.06 -41.55
N LYS A 428 18.68 -28.96 -41.93
CA LYS A 428 18.72 -30.36 -41.52
C LYS A 428 19.99 -31.06 -42.00
#